data_AF-A0A1X1Z6S6-F1
#
_entry.id   AF-A0A1X1Z6S6-F1
#
_cell.length_a   1.000
_cell.length_b   1.000
_cell.length_c   1.000
_cell.angle_alpha   90.00
_cell.angle_beta   90.00
_cell.angle_gamma   90.00
#
_symmetry.space_group_name_H-M   'P 1'
#
loop_
_entity.id
_entity.type
_entity.pdbx_description
1 polymer ?
#
loop_
_entity_poly.entity_id
_entity_poly.type
_entity_poly.pdbx_seq_one_letter_code
_entity_poly.pdbx_strand_id
1 'polypeptide(L)'
;MRAEMIAMFTPALIDALNSAGLQYLSHNNVIGEPLTWAPPFSLINDLELPRPDLNSISVTQVHQLAQDPLMTTAAIARNLAVSADVVRYLLEQFPLVRPTTRRRIRNDPAETRLTKADLLRMYNREGMTLTAIAAEVGVGREAVGDLARKYGIPIRHYYRIGPDILDWLYEEHVVKQRTLTAIAQDVGVSLSALSRAARKYGILVCRDPRKRRQSSQRA
;
A
#
# COMPACT_ATOMS: atom_id res chain seq x y z
N MET A 1 -6.16 -16.82 -4.44
CA MET A 1 -5.61 -16.07 -5.59
C MET A 1 -6.64 -15.55 -6.61
N ARG A 2 -7.95 -15.90 -6.56
CA ARG A 2 -8.94 -15.47 -7.60
C ARG A 2 -9.91 -14.35 -7.19
N ALA A 3 -10.14 -14.10 -5.89
CA ALA A 3 -10.98 -13.00 -5.41
C ALA A 3 -10.25 -11.65 -5.38
N GLU A 4 -8.94 -11.66 -5.12
CA GLU A 4 -8.10 -10.45 -5.05
C GLU A 4 -8.00 -9.70 -6.38
N MET A 5 -8.20 -10.38 -7.51
CA MET A 5 -8.08 -9.78 -8.84
C MET A 5 -9.13 -8.68 -9.07
N ILE A 6 -10.37 -8.88 -8.64
CA ILE A 6 -11.45 -7.89 -8.78
C ILE A 6 -11.15 -6.65 -7.92
N ALA A 7 -10.52 -6.84 -6.77
CA ALA A 7 -10.12 -5.73 -5.90
C ALA A 7 -8.91 -4.95 -6.44
N MET A 8 -8.14 -5.52 -7.36
CA MET A 8 -6.92 -4.94 -7.89
C MET A 8 -7.17 -4.01 -9.08
N PHE A 9 -8.18 -4.30 -9.91
CA PHE A 9 -8.59 -3.46 -11.06
C PHE A 9 -9.31 -2.18 -10.64
N THR A 10 -8.56 -1.29 -9.99
CA THR A 10 -8.99 0.07 -9.70
C THR A 10 -8.71 0.97 -10.91
N PRO A 11 -9.52 2.03 -11.15
CA PRO A 11 -9.27 2.98 -12.23
C PRO A 11 -7.83 3.53 -12.19
N ALA A 12 -7.35 3.88 -10.98
CA ALA A 12 -6.00 4.40 -10.78
C ALA A 12 -4.87 3.42 -11.18
N LEU A 13 -5.06 2.11 -10.98
CA LEU A 13 -4.08 1.12 -11.42
C LEU A 13 -4.07 1.01 -12.95
N ILE A 14 -5.23 1.01 -13.57
CA ILE A 14 -5.37 0.92 -15.03
C ILE A 14 -4.75 2.16 -15.69
N ASP A 15 -5.01 3.35 -15.16
CA ASP A 15 -4.40 4.59 -15.64
C ASP A 15 -2.86 4.57 -15.51
N ALA A 16 -2.35 4.03 -14.41
CA ALA A 16 -0.91 3.90 -14.19
C ALA A 16 -0.26 2.91 -15.18
N LEU A 17 -0.90 1.77 -15.43
CA LEU A 17 -0.44 0.78 -16.42
C LEU A 17 -0.46 1.37 -17.84
N ASN A 18 -1.54 2.07 -18.19
CA ASN A 18 -1.65 2.73 -19.49
C ASN A 18 -0.58 3.80 -19.68
N SER A 19 -0.33 4.61 -18.65
CA SER A 19 0.72 5.64 -18.66
C SER A 19 2.12 5.04 -18.83
N ALA A 20 2.41 3.95 -18.11
CA ALA A 20 3.68 3.24 -18.25
C ALA A 20 3.86 2.63 -19.65
N GLY A 21 2.81 2.07 -20.23
CA GLY A 21 2.83 1.53 -21.60
C GLY A 21 3.10 2.61 -22.64
N LEU A 22 2.44 3.77 -22.53
CA LEU A 22 2.68 4.91 -23.43
C LEU A 22 4.11 5.47 -23.29
N GLN A 23 4.63 5.52 -22.06
CA GLN A 23 6.03 5.90 -21.83
C GLN A 23 7.00 4.92 -22.49
N TYR A 24 6.72 3.62 -22.41
CA TYR A 24 7.54 2.59 -23.07
C TYR A 24 7.51 2.74 -24.59
N LEU A 25 6.34 2.93 -25.21
CA LEU A 25 6.22 3.11 -26.66
C LEU A 25 6.93 4.37 -27.14
N SER A 26 6.79 5.48 -26.41
CA SER A 26 7.49 6.73 -26.74
C SER A 26 9.00 6.61 -26.59
N HIS A 27 9.49 5.87 -25.59
CA HIS A 27 10.93 5.59 -25.43
C HIS A 27 11.50 4.75 -26.59
N ASN A 28 10.69 3.90 -27.21
CA ASN A 28 11.09 3.03 -28.32
C ASN A 28 10.79 3.63 -29.71
N ASN A 29 10.47 4.93 -29.81
CA ASN A 29 10.15 5.61 -31.08
C ASN A 29 8.97 5.00 -31.86
N VAL A 30 8.06 4.29 -31.19
CA VAL A 30 6.82 3.80 -31.81
C VAL A 30 5.80 4.93 -31.77
N ILE A 31 5.61 5.59 -32.91
CA ILE A 31 4.71 6.75 -33.05
C ILE A 31 3.48 6.31 -33.86
N GLY A 32 2.29 6.53 -33.30
CA GLY A 32 1.02 6.29 -33.99
C GLY A 32 0.40 4.90 -33.77
N GLU A 33 1.04 4.02 -32.98
CA GLU A 33 0.40 2.77 -32.55
C GLU A 33 -0.41 2.98 -31.25
N PRO A 34 -1.66 2.49 -31.19
CA PRO A 34 -2.42 2.47 -29.95
C PRO A 34 -1.83 1.44 -28.99
N LEU A 35 -1.95 1.69 -27.68
CA LEU A 35 -1.51 0.74 -26.64
C LEU A 35 -2.17 -0.64 -26.77
N THR A 36 -3.41 -0.66 -27.27
CA THR A 36 -4.15 -1.88 -27.59
C THR A 36 -4.64 -1.77 -29.02
N TRP A 37 -4.23 -2.71 -29.88
CA TRP A 37 -4.74 -2.80 -31.24
C TRP A 37 -5.86 -3.85 -31.30
N ALA A 38 -6.98 -3.48 -31.92
CA ALA A 38 -8.06 -4.41 -32.24
C ALA A 38 -8.45 -4.24 -33.72
N PRO A 39 -8.71 -5.33 -34.45
CA PRO A 39 -9.12 -5.24 -35.85
C PRO A 39 -10.49 -4.56 -35.98
N PRO A 40 -10.74 -3.81 -37.07
CA PRO A 40 -12.06 -3.26 -37.35
C PRO A 40 -13.13 -4.37 -37.38
N PHE A 41 -14.23 -4.18 -36.64
CA PHE A 41 -15.34 -5.14 -36.57
C PHE A 41 -15.99 -5.42 -37.93
N SER A 42 -15.87 -4.50 -38.90
CA SER A 42 -16.33 -4.69 -40.27
C SER A 42 -15.73 -5.92 -40.96
N LEU A 43 -14.57 -6.40 -40.52
CA LEU A 43 -13.91 -7.57 -41.09
C LEU A 43 -14.55 -8.90 -40.67
N ILE A 44 -15.37 -8.89 -39.62
CA ILE A 44 -15.93 -10.11 -39.00
C ILE A 44 -17.46 -10.09 -38.92
N ASN A 45 -18.12 -9.04 -39.43
CA ASN A 45 -19.58 -8.93 -39.42
C ASN A 45 -20.29 -10.06 -40.20
N ASP A 46 -19.62 -10.63 -41.19
CA ASP A 46 -20.17 -11.70 -42.03
C ASP A 46 -19.94 -13.11 -41.45
N LEU A 47 -19.29 -13.21 -40.29
CA LEU A 47 -18.98 -14.47 -39.62
C LEU A 47 -19.96 -14.71 -38.47
N GLU A 48 -20.63 -15.86 -38.48
CA GLU A 48 -21.37 -16.34 -37.30
C GLU A 48 -20.38 -16.81 -36.25
N LEU A 49 -20.10 -15.94 -35.27
CA LEU A 49 -19.18 -16.25 -34.18
C LEU A 49 -19.86 -17.19 -33.17
N PRO A 50 -19.19 -18.27 -32.73
CA PRO A 50 -19.76 -19.29 -31.84
C PRO A 50 -19.97 -18.81 -30.39
N ARG A 51 -19.63 -17.57 -30.05
CA ARG A 51 -19.67 -17.03 -28.70
C ARG A 51 -20.59 -15.80 -28.65
N PRO A 52 -21.42 -15.64 -27.61
CA PRO A 52 -22.34 -14.51 -27.51
C PRO A 52 -21.63 -13.16 -27.62
N ASP A 53 -22.29 -12.22 -28.31
CA ASP A 53 -21.81 -10.87 -28.50
C ASP A 53 -21.49 -10.20 -27.17
N LEU A 54 -20.25 -9.71 -27.04
CA LEU A 54 -19.80 -9.00 -25.84
C LEU A 54 -20.64 -7.74 -25.55
N ASN A 55 -21.18 -7.13 -26.60
CA ASN A 55 -22.03 -5.93 -26.49
C ASN A 55 -23.42 -6.24 -25.91
N SER A 56 -23.85 -7.51 -25.92
CA SER A 56 -25.10 -7.94 -25.30
C SER A 56 -24.96 -8.11 -23.78
N ILE A 57 -23.74 -8.17 -23.25
CA ILE A 57 -23.47 -8.37 -21.83
C ILE A 57 -23.61 -7.04 -21.09
N SER A 58 -24.51 -7.01 -20.10
CA SER A 58 -24.74 -5.82 -19.29
C SER A 58 -23.58 -5.59 -18.30
N VAL A 59 -22.77 -4.57 -18.56
CA VAL A 59 -21.66 -4.14 -17.67
C VAL A 59 -22.17 -3.82 -16.26
N THR A 60 -23.40 -3.31 -16.14
CA THR A 60 -24.00 -2.99 -14.83
C THR A 60 -24.26 -4.24 -13.99
N GLN A 61 -24.66 -5.36 -14.61
CA GLN A 61 -24.82 -6.64 -13.91
C GLN A 61 -23.47 -7.21 -13.46
N VAL A 62 -22.43 -7.07 -14.29
CA VAL A 62 -21.05 -7.44 -13.90
C VAL A 62 -20.61 -6.63 -12.69
N HIS A 63 -20.85 -5.32 -12.69
CA HIS A 63 -20.51 -4.44 -11.56
C HIS A 63 -21.31 -4.79 -10.29
N GLN A 64 -22.61 -5.06 -10.39
CA GLN A 64 -23.44 -5.47 -9.25
C GLN A 64 -22.91 -6.74 -8.60
N LEU A 65 -22.59 -7.77 -9.40
CA LEU A 65 -22.03 -9.02 -8.89
C LEU A 65 -20.60 -8.84 -8.34
N ALA A 66 -19.81 -7.94 -8.93
CA ALA A 66 -18.45 -7.63 -8.50
C ALA A 66 -18.36 -6.73 -7.25
N GLN A 67 -19.49 -6.19 -6.76
CA GLN A 67 -19.54 -5.46 -5.49
C GLN A 67 -19.50 -6.41 -4.27
N ASP A 68 -19.96 -7.66 -4.41
CA ASP A 68 -19.86 -8.66 -3.35
C ASP A 68 -18.39 -9.09 -3.17
N PRO A 69 -17.79 -8.91 -1.98
CA PRO A 69 -16.40 -9.28 -1.73
C PRO A 69 -16.13 -10.79 -1.79
N LEU A 70 -17.16 -11.64 -1.73
CA LEU A 70 -17.03 -13.10 -1.82
C LEU A 70 -17.12 -13.63 -3.26
N MET A 71 -17.57 -12.80 -4.20
CA MET A 71 -17.66 -13.17 -5.61
C MET A 71 -16.27 -13.26 -6.26
N THR A 72 -16.04 -14.33 -7.01
CA THR A 72 -14.84 -14.51 -7.84
C THR A 72 -15.18 -14.27 -9.31
N THR A 73 -14.19 -13.95 -10.15
CA THR A 73 -14.40 -13.77 -11.59
C THR A 73 -15.06 -15.00 -12.24
N ALA A 74 -14.69 -16.21 -11.79
CA ALA A 74 -15.29 -17.46 -12.24
C ALA A 74 -16.73 -17.68 -11.74
N ALA A 75 -17.11 -17.11 -10.58
CA ALA A 75 -18.49 -17.16 -10.11
C ALA A 75 -19.40 -16.21 -10.91
N ILE A 76 -18.91 -15.00 -11.18
CA ILE A 76 -19.59 -14.01 -12.03
C ILE A 76 -19.78 -14.58 -13.45
N ALA A 77 -18.73 -15.19 -14.00
CA ALA A 77 -18.76 -15.82 -15.32
C ALA A 77 -19.82 -16.93 -15.42
N ARG A 78 -19.92 -17.79 -14.40
CA ARG A 78 -20.97 -18.83 -14.34
C ARG A 78 -22.38 -18.25 -14.23
N ASN A 79 -22.54 -17.16 -13.48
CA ASN A 79 -23.85 -16.50 -13.32
C ASN A 79 -24.33 -15.88 -14.64
N LEU A 80 -23.40 -15.30 -15.40
CA LEU A 80 -23.67 -14.66 -16.69
C LEU A 80 -23.55 -15.61 -17.89
N ALA A 81 -23.29 -16.91 -17.66
CA ALA A 81 -23.04 -17.92 -18.70
C ALA A 81 -21.94 -17.53 -19.74
N VAL A 82 -20.92 -16.80 -19.29
CA VAL A 82 -19.78 -16.33 -20.11
C VAL A 82 -18.46 -16.93 -19.63
N SER A 83 -17.38 -16.74 -20.40
CA SER A 83 -16.03 -17.10 -19.95
C SER A 83 -15.55 -16.14 -18.87
N ALA A 84 -14.69 -16.63 -17.97
CA ALA A 84 -14.01 -15.80 -16.98
C ALA A 84 -13.13 -14.72 -17.64
N ASP A 85 -12.60 -14.97 -18.84
CA ASP A 85 -11.80 -14.00 -19.59
C ASP A 85 -12.63 -12.82 -20.05
N VAL A 86 -13.90 -13.04 -20.39
CA VAL A 86 -14.84 -11.99 -20.79
C VAL A 86 -15.14 -11.08 -19.61
N VAL A 87 -15.38 -11.67 -18.43
CA VAL A 87 -15.56 -10.89 -17.20
C VAL A 87 -14.30 -10.09 -16.88
N ARG A 88 -13.10 -10.69 -17.05
CA ARG A 88 -11.83 -9.98 -16.85
C ARG A 88 -11.69 -8.80 -17.80
N TYR A 89 -11.91 -9.03 -19.10
CA TYR A 89 -11.88 -7.98 -20.12
C TYR A 89 -12.84 -6.84 -19.80
N LEU A 90 -14.08 -7.14 -19.40
CA LEU A 90 -15.06 -6.12 -19.03
C LEU A 90 -14.66 -5.33 -17.79
N LEU A 91 -14.01 -5.96 -16.80
CA LEU A 91 -13.49 -5.28 -15.61
C LEU A 91 -12.24 -4.43 -15.91
N GLU A 92 -11.43 -4.82 -16.89
CA GLU A 92 -10.30 -4.03 -17.39
C GLU A 92 -10.78 -2.80 -18.17
N GLN A 93 -11.80 -2.94 -19.03
CA GLN A 93 -12.36 -1.82 -19.80
C GLN A 93 -13.23 -0.88 -18.95
N PHE A 94 -13.96 -1.45 -17.98
CA PHE A 94 -14.87 -0.71 -17.10
C PHE A 94 -14.57 -1.04 -15.62
N PRO A 95 -13.51 -0.45 -15.05
CA PRO A 95 -13.11 -0.74 -13.67
C PRO A 95 -14.18 -0.34 -12.65
N LEU A 96 -14.26 -1.08 -11.54
CA LEU A 96 -15.14 -0.70 -10.45
C LEU A 96 -14.58 0.53 -9.74
N VAL A 97 -15.39 1.59 -9.70
CA VAL A 97 -15.20 2.68 -8.74
C VAL A 97 -15.64 2.16 -7.38
N ARG A 98 -14.77 1.40 -6.70
CA ARG A 98 -15.00 1.09 -5.30
C ARG A 98 -14.83 2.40 -4.55
N PRO A 99 -15.85 2.89 -3.82
CA PRO A 99 -15.61 3.98 -2.89
C PRO A 99 -14.52 3.44 -1.97
N THR A 100 -13.33 4.04 -2.03
CA THR A 100 -12.36 3.88 -0.96
C THR A 100 -13.17 4.26 0.26
N THR A 101 -13.51 3.31 1.11
CA THR A 101 -14.04 3.60 2.43
C THR A 101 -12.89 4.32 3.11
N ARG A 102 -12.76 5.62 2.85
CA ARG A 102 -12.13 6.57 3.74
C ARG A 102 -12.93 6.36 4.99
N ARG A 103 -12.39 5.53 5.88
CA ARG A 103 -12.90 5.25 7.21
C ARG A 103 -13.44 6.58 7.70
N ARG A 104 -14.77 6.72 7.77
CA ARG A 104 -15.38 7.97 8.25
C ARG A 104 -14.79 8.13 9.65
N ILE A 105 -13.87 9.07 9.76
CA ILE A 105 -13.18 9.38 11.00
C ILE A 105 -14.27 9.91 11.93
N ARG A 106 -14.93 9.02 12.69
CA ARG A 106 -15.89 9.38 13.73
C ARG A 106 -15.09 9.95 14.90
N ASN A 107 -14.56 11.16 14.74
CA ASN A 107 -13.79 11.87 15.75
C ASN A 107 -14.61 12.91 16.52
N ASP A 108 -15.91 13.06 16.27
CA ASP A 108 -16.78 14.03 16.96
C ASP A 108 -16.54 14.14 18.49
N PRO A 109 -16.52 13.03 19.27
CA PRO A 109 -16.28 13.12 20.71
C PRO A 109 -14.84 13.47 21.09
N ALA A 110 -13.88 13.29 20.19
CA ALA A 110 -12.47 13.61 20.40
C ALA A 110 -12.14 15.06 19.95
N GLU A 111 -12.82 15.59 18.93
CA GLU A 111 -12.67 16.98 18.48
C GLU A 111 -13.13 17.97 19.56
N THR A 112 -14.23 17.67 20.25
CA THR A 112 -14.72 18.50 21.37
C THR A 112 -13.79 18.49 22.58
N ARG A 113 -13.05 17.40 22.79
CA ARG A 113 -12.15 17.23 23.95
C ARG A 113 -10.70 17.65 23.66
N LEU A 114 -10.30 17.64 22.39
CA LEU A 114 -8.92 17.85 21.97
C LEU A 114 -8.87 18.86 20.82
N THR A 115 -8.77 20.13 21.19
CA THR A 115 -8.58 21.22 20.24
C THR A 115 -7.19 21.15 19.61
N LYS A 116 -7.03 21.79 18.44
CA LYS A 116 -5.73 21.89 17.76
C LYS A 116 -4.65 22.50 18.66
N ALA A 117 -5.00 23.51 19.45
CA ALA A 117 -4.06 24.21 20.32
C ALA A 117 -3.59 23.32 21.49
N ASP A 118 -4.51 22.58 22.11
CA ASP A 118 -4.18 21.67 23.21
C ASP A 118 -3.32 20.50 22.73
N LEU A 119 -3.67 19.90 21.58
CA LEU A 119 -2.88 18.82 20.99
C LEU A 119 -1.46 19.29 20.65
N LEU A 120 -1.30 20.51 20.10
CA LEU A 120 0.01 21.05 19.75
C LEU A 120 0.84 21.38 20.99
N ARG A 121 0.22 21.90 22.07
CA ARG A 121 0.88 22.14 23.35
C ARG A 121 1.41 20.84 23.95
N MET A 122 0.53 19.84 24.13
CA MET A 122 0.88 18.55 24.73
C MET A 122 1.94 17.81 23.88
N TYR A 123 1.83 17.87 22.56
CA TYR A 123 2.72 17.16 21.66
C TYR A 123 4.11 17.81 21.50
N ASN A 124 4.16 19.13 21.31
CA ASN A 124 5.41 19.83 21.02
C ASN A 124 6.06 20.45 22.26
N ARG A 125 5.30 21.08 23.15
CA ARG A 125 5.87 21.74 24.35
C ARG A 125 6.13 20.76 25.48
N GLU A 126 5.21 19.84 25.70
CA GLU A 126 5.30 18.86 26.79
C GLU A 126 5.95 17.53 26.34
N GLY A 127 6.19 17.37 25.03
CA GLY A 127 6.86 16.20 24.46
C GLY A 127 6.10 14.88 24.63
N MET A 128 4.80 14.94 24.94
CA MET A 128 4.01 13.77 25.23
C MET A 128 3.78 12.91 23.99
N THR A 129 3.75 11.59 24.19
CA THR A 129 3.41 10.65 23.11
C THR A 129 1.92 10.66 22.83
N LEU A 130 1.50 10.29 21.61
CA LEU A 130 0.07 10.20 21.26
C LEU A 130 -0.72 9.27 22.18
N THR A 131 -0.08 8.24 22.75
CA THR A 131 -0.69 7.32 23.71
C THR A 131 -0.90 7.97 25.07
N ALA A 132 0.03 8.80 25.53
CA ALA A 132 -0.10 9.53 26.78
C ALA A 132 -1.20 10.61 26.67
N ILE A 133 -1.24 11.34 25.55
CA ILE A 133 -2.29 12.32 25.26
C ILE A 133 -3.67 11.64 25.20
N ALA A 134 -3.74 10.45 24.58
CA ALA A 134 -4.96 9.64 24.53
C ALA A 134 -5.47 9.25 25.93
N ALA A 135 -4.55 8.84 26.82
CA ALA A 135 -4.89 8.47 28.20
C ALA A 135 -5.36 9.67 29.04
N GLU A 136 -4.68 10.82 28.90
CA GLU A 136 -5.02 12.06 29.61
C GLU A 136 -6.41 12.58 29.22
N VAL A 137 -6.74 12.52 27.93
CA VAL A 137 -7.98 13.09 27.37
C VAL A 137 -9.12 12.06 27.36
N GLY A 138 -8.83 10.78 27.66
CA GLY A 138 -9.81 9.69 27.67
C GLY A 138 -10.31 9.31 26.27
N VAL A 139 -9.49 9.47 25.24
CA VAL A 139 -9.81 9.16 23.83
C VAL A 139 -8.91 8.06 23.30
N GLY A 140 -9.34 7.33 22.26
CA GLY A 140 -8.51 6.30 21.65
C GLY A 140 -7.27 6.89 20.95
N ARG A 141 -6.12 6.20 21.03
CA ARG A 141 -4.89 6.60 20.31
C ARG A 141 -5.11 6.85 18.82
N GLU A 142 -5.94 6.02 18.17
CA GLU A 142 -6.26 6.18 16.74
C GLU A 142 -6.98 7.50 16.46
N ALA A 143 -7.93 7.89 17.33
CA ALA A 143 -8.63 9.16 17.22
C ALA A 143 -7.66 10.35 17.34
N VAL A 144 -6.71 10.30 18.29
CA VAL A 144 -5.66 11.34 18.43
C VAL A 144 -4.76 11.39 17.19
N GLY A 145 -4.37 10.25 16.62
CA GLY A 145 -3.57 10.18 15.39
C GLY A 145 -4.32 10.74 14.18
N ASP A 146 -5.60 10.45 14.06
CA ASP A 146 -6.45 10.99 13.00
C ASP A 146 -6.69 12.49 13.18
N LEU A 147 -6.83 12.99 14.42
CA LEU A 147 -6.86 14.42 14.73
C LEU A 147 -5.56 15.13 14.39
N ALA A 148 -4.41 14.54 14.75
CA ALA A 148 -3.11 15.11 14.39
C ALA A 148 -2.97 15.22 12.87
N ARG A 149 -3.42 14.20 12.11
CA ARG A 149 -3.47 14.26 10.64
C ARG A 149 -4.44 15.34 10.13
N LYS A 150 -5.64 15.44 10.72
CA LYS A 150 -6.65 16.47 10.37
C LYS A 150 -6.14 17.89 10.62
N TYR A 151 -5.40 18.11 11.70
CA TYR A 151 -4.86 19.42 12.08
C TYR A 151 -3.51 19.75 11.43
N GLY A 152 -2.93 18.83 10.65
CA GLY A 152 -1.64 18.99 9.98
C GLY A 152 -0.45 18.95 10.94
N ILE A 153 -0.59 18.31 12.10
CA ILE A 153 0.51 18.16 13.06
C ILE A 153 1.38 16.98 12.60
N PRO A 154 2.68 17.20 12.29
CA PRO A 154 3.56 16.13 11.86
C PRO A 154 3.78 15.17 13.03
N ILE A 155 3.12 14.02 12.95
CA ILE A 155 3.33 12.94 13.92
C ILE A 155 4.75 12.42 13.70
N ARG A 156 5.62 12.53 14.71
CA ARG A 156 6.91 11.85 14.81
C ARG A 156 6.70 10.42 14.35
N HIS A 157 7.21 10.11 13.16
CA HIS A 157 7.17 8.77 12.63
C HIS A 157 8.07 7.93 13.53
N TYR A 158 7.48 7.08 14.36
CA TYR A 158 8.24 5.95 14.84
C TYR A 158 8.54 5.14 13.59
N TYR A 159 9.79 5.16 13.12
CA TYR A 159 10.20 4.45 11.90
C TYR A 159 9.57 3.07 11.94
N ARG A 160 8.60 2.85 11.04
CA ARG A 160 8.12 1.51 10.75
C ARG A 160 9.37 0.85 10.17
N ILE A 161 9.88 -0.17 10.85
CA ILE A 161 10.99 -0.98 10.32
C ILE A 161 10.43 -1.68 9.09
N GLY A 162 10.56 -1.03 7.94
CA GLY A 162 10.25 -1.56 6.61
C GLY A 162 11.48 -2.25 6.01
N PRO A 163 11.36 -2.79 4.79
CA PRO A 163 12.48 -3.40 4.09
C PRO A 163 13.65 -2.42 3.89
N ASP A 164 13.36 -1.16 3.55
CA ASP A 164 14.39 -0.18 3.14
C ASP A 164 15.35 0.24 4.28
N ILE A 165 14.89 0.22 5.54
CA ILE A 165 15.78 0.50 6.68
C ILE A 165 16.74 -0.65 6.96
N LEU A 166 16.46 -1.84 6.40
CA LEU A 166 17.28 -3.04 6.59
C LEU A 166 18.54 -2.99 5.72
N ASP A 167 18.40 -2.60 4.45
CA ASP A 167 19.54 -2.43 3.53
C ASP A 167 20.47 -1.32 4.05
N TRP A 168 19.87 -0.21 4.49
CA TRP A 168 20.60 0.86 5.16
C TRP A 168 21.26 0.41 6.47
N LEU A 169 20.60 -0.41 7.29
CA LEU A 169 21.17 -0.94 8.53
C LEU A 169 22.32 -1.91 8.26
N TYR A 170 22.24 -2.69 7.18
CA TYR A 170 23.31 -3.57 6.73
C TYR A 170 24.53 -2.75 6.30
N GLU A 171 24.33 -1.71 5.48
CA GLU A 171 25.39 -0.79 5.06
C GLU A 171 26.04 -0.08 6.26
N GLU A 172 25.27 0.48 7.18
CA GLU A 172 25.82 1.22 8.32
C GLU A 172 26.50 0.31 9.36
N HIS A 173 25.92 -0.86 9.65
CA HIS A 173 26.41 -1.73 10.72
C HIS A 173 27.48 -2.74 10.24
N VAL A 174 27.29 -3.34 9.06
CA VAL A 174 28.18 -4.38 8.52
C VAL A 174 29.30 -3.76 7.70
N VAL A 175 28.96 -2.86 6.76
CA VAL A 175 29.95 -2.24 5.86
C VAL A 175 30.73 -1.13 6.57
N LYS A 176 30.04 -0.17 7.20
CA LYS A 176 30.67 0.97 7.89
C LYS A 176 31.06 0.69 9.35
N GLN A 177 30.77 -0.51 9.85
CA GLN A 177 31.13 -1.01 11.20
C GLN A 177 30.65 -0.12 12.37
N ARG A 178 29.61 0.69 12.19
CA ARG A 178 29.08 1.53 13.28
C ARG A 178 28.35 0.68 14.29
N THR A 179 28.41 1.06 15.57
CA THR A 179 27.71 0.31 16.63
C THR A 179 26.21 0.55 16.58
N LEU A 180 25.42 -0.48 16.85
CA LEU A 180 23.95 -0.37 16.91
C LEU A 180 23.47 0.66 17.93
N THR A 181 24.25 0.91 18.98
CA THR A 181 23.99 1.98 19.96
C THR A 181 24.08 3.38 19.35
N ALA A 182 25.13 3.65 18.58
CA ALA A 182 25.28 4.94 17.90
C ALA A 182 24.19 5.14 16.84
N ILE A 183 23.89 4.09 16.06
CA ILE A 183 22.82 4.11 15.05
C ILE A 183 21.45 4.34 15.71
N ALA A 184 21.16 3.67 16.81
CA ALA A 184 19.92 3.84 17.55
C ALA A 184 19.74 5.29 18.06
N GLN A 185 20.81 5.91 18.52
CA GLN A 185 20.80 7.27 19.04
C GLN A 185 20.63 8.32 17.93
N ASP A 186 21.25 8.10 16.77
CA ASP A 186 21.16 8.98 15.59
C ASP A 186 19.77 8.93 14.93
N VAL A 187 19.18 7.74 14.85
CA VAL A 187 17.84 7.52 14.24
C VAL A 187 16.70 7.79 15.24
N GLY A 188 17.00 7.89 16.54
CA GLY A 188 16.00 8.09 17.59
C GLY A 188 15.13 6.85 17.86
N VAL A 189 15.64 5.65 17.57
CA VAL A 189 14.96 4.37 17.78
C VAL A 189 15.58 3.66 18.99
N SER A 190 14.78 2.95 19.79
CA SER A 190 15.35 2.19 20.92
C SER A 190 16.29 1.08 20.43
N LEU A 191 17.42 0.90 21.12
CA LEU A 191 18.39 -0.18 20.85
C LEU A 191 17.71 -1.56 20.81
N SER A 192 16.70 -1.77 21.64
CA SER A 192 15.90 -2.99 21.73
C SER A 192 15.09 -3.24 20.46
N ALA A 193 14.50 -2.20 19.87
CA ALA A 193 13.76 -2.29 18.61
C ALA A 193 14.71 -2.59 17.44
N LEU A 194 15.87 -1.91 17.39
CA LEU A 194 16.89 -2.12 16.36
C LEU A 194 17.52 -3.52 16.45
N SER A 195 17.79 -4.00 17.66
CA SER A 195 18.30 -5.36 17.91
C SER A 195 17.29 -6.44 17.50
N ARG A 196 15.98 -6.20 17.70
CA ARG A 196 14.92 -7.13 17.30
C ARG A 196 14.81 -7.18 15.78
N ALA A 197 14.92 -6.04 15.11
CA ALA A 197 14.95 -5.96 13.64
C ALA A 197 16.15 -6.75 13.08
N ALA A 198 17.36 -6.47 13.55
CA ALA A 198 18.57 -7.14 13.11
C ALA A 198 18.51 -8.67 13.29
N ARG A 199 18.01 -9.15 14.44
CA ARG A 199 17.85 -10.59 14.70
C ARG A 199 16.83 -11.27 13.78
N LYS A 200 15.72 -10.61 13.48
CA LYS A 200 14.65 -11.16 12.62
C LYS A 200 15.15 -11.47 11.20
N TYR A 201 16.17 -10.73 10.73
CA TYR A 201 16.72 -10.86 9.39
C TYR A 201 18.14 -11.43 9.36
N GLY A 202 18.61 -12.04 10.46
CA GLY A 202 19.88 -12.78 10.49
C GLY A 202 21.14 -11.92 10.54
N ILE A 203 21.04 -10.61 10.80
CA ILE A 203 22.22 -9.75 11.00
C ILE A 203 22.82 -10.07 12.37
N LEU A 204 24.10 -10.44 12.41
CA LEU A 204 24.81 -10.78 13.64
C LEU A 204 24.92 -9.55 14.55
N VAL A 205 24.04 -9.49 15.56
CA VAL A 205 24.00 -8.43 16.55
C VAL A 205 25.14 -8.64 17.56
N CYS A 206 26.27 -7.96 17.35
CA CYS A 206 27.30 -7.89 18.38
C CYS A 206 27.00 -6.70 19.31
N ARG A 207 26.58 -7.00 20.54
CA ARG A 207 26.31 -5.99 21.58
C ARG A 207 27.58 -5.33 22.14
N ASP A 208 28.75 -5.93 21.94
CA ASP A 208 29.98 -5.54 22.61
C ASP A 208 31.14 -5.38 21.60
N PRO A 209 31.68 -4.15 21.41
CA PRO A 209 32.79 -3.92 20.50
C PRO A 209 34.07 -4.68 20.89
N ARG A 210 34.23 -5.13 22.15
CA ARG A 210 35.42 -5.84 22.62
C ARG A 210 35.46 -7.31 22.17
N LYS A 211 34.31 -7.94 21.92
CA LYS A 211 34.25 -9.35 21.49
C LYS A 211 34.63 -9.56 20.02
N ARG A 212 34.58 -8.53 19.19
CA ARG A 212 34.89 -8.62 17.75
C ARG A 212 36.39 -8.78 17.46
N ARG A 213 37.28 -8.29 18.34
CA ARG A 213 38.75 -8.43 18.18
C ARG A 213 39.24 -9.87 18.38
N GLN A 214 38.54 -10.68 19.17
CA GLN A 214 38.96 -12.06 19.47
C GLN A 214 38.63 -13.06 18.35
N SER A 215 37.60 -12.80 17.53
CA SER A 215 37.20 -13.68 16.43
C SER A 215 38.00 -13.47 15.14
N SER A 216 38.74 -12.37 14.98
CA SER A 216 39.63 -12.15 13.83
C SER A 216 41.07 -12.61 14.05
N GLN A 217 41.45 -13.09 15.25
CA GLN A 217 42.79 -13.58 15.59
C GLN A 217 42.90 -15.12 15.67
N ARG A 218 41.84 -15.85 15.31
CA ARG A 218 41.80 -17.33 15.27
C ARG A 218 41.40 -17.85 13.89
N ALA A 219 42.02 -17.31 12.85
CA ALA A 219 42.07 -17.88 11.51
C ALA A 219 43.53 -18.06 11.12
#